data_AF-A0AAW7LSD9-F1
#
_entry.id   AF-A0AAW7LSD9-F1
#
_cell.length_a   1.000
_cell.length_b   1.000
_cell.length_c   1.000
_cell.angle_alpha   90.00
_cell.angle_beta   90.00
_cell.angle_gamma   90.00
#
_symmetry.space_group_name_H-M   'P 1'
#
loop_
_entity.id
_entity.type
_entity.pdbx_description
1 polymer ?
#
loop_
_entity_poly.entity_id
_entity_poly.type
_entity_poly.pdbx_seq_one_letter_code
_entity_poly.pdbx_strand_id
1 'polypeptide(L)' 'MHVIRGEIPQHQTKNIKLMAIVHCLQQIMVNENLTPAELVGCAEIVRDNYGRLYDISNPKIEAFAPAKGPIIPPPRRP' A
#
# COMPACT_ATOMS: atom_id res chain seq x y z
N MET A 1 32.32 34.05 13.21
CA MET A 1 31.89 33.18 12.08
C MET A 1 30.56 32.56 12.47
N HIS A 2 29.48 32.79 11.70
CA HIS A 2 28.16 32.22 12.01
C HIS A 2 28.11 30.78 11.53
N VAL A 3 27.97 29.83 12.46
CA VAL A 3 27.79 28.41 12.15
C VAL A 3 26.31 28.21 11.83
N ILE A 4 25.97 28.07 10.55
CA ILE A 4 24.60 27.69 10.13
C ILE A 4 24.44 26.20 10.43
N ARG A 5 24.01 25.91 11.65
CA ARG A 5 23.51 24.60 12.08
C ARG A 5 22.05 24.53 11.67
N GLY A 6 21.70 23.83 10.58
CA GLY A 6 20.27 23.73 10.26
C GLY A 6 19.82 22.87 9.10
N GLU A 7 20.63 22.62 8.07
CA GLU A 7 20.13 21.90 6.89
C GLU A 7 21.07 20.76 6.53
N ILE A 8 20.83 19.60 7.13
CA ILE A 8 21.32 18.35 6.53
C ILE A 8 20.62 18.27 5.17
N PRO A 9 21.34 18.23 4.05
CA PRO A 9 20.72 18.22 2.74
C PRO A 9 19.69 17.09 2.70
N GLN A 10 18.43 17.40 2.39
CA GLN A 10 17.36 16.39 2.35
C GLN A 10 17.73 15.19 1.45
N HIS A 11 18.57 15.45 0.45
CA HIS A 11 19.16 14.44 -0.42
C HIS A 11 20.07 13.46 0.36
N GLN A 12 20.90 13.94 1.29
CA GLN A 12 21.73 13.09 2.12
C GLN A 12 20.90 12.24 3.10
N THR A 13 19.84 12.81 3.69
CA THR A 13 18.95 12.04 4.59
C THR A 13 18.16 10.96 3.87
N LYS A 14 17.69 11.21 2.64
CA LYS A 14 17.07 10.19 1.78
C LYS A 14 18.05 9.07 1.44
N ASN A 15 19.30 9.40 1.14
CA ASN A 15 20.35 8.40 0.85
C ASN A 15 20.73 7.58 2.09
N ILE A 16 20.79 8.19 3.28
CA ILE A 16 21.06 7.48 4.54
C ILE A 16 19.95 6.48 4.84
N LYS A 17 18.68 6.88 4.70
CA LYS A 17 17.55 5.97 4.90
C LYS A 17 17.55 4.83 3.90
N LEU A 18 17.77 5.14 2.62
CA LEU A 18 17.87 4.11 1.58
C LEU A 18 19.00 3.13 1.88
N MET A 19 20.17 3.63 2.26
CA MET A 19 21.33 2.80 2.63
C MET A 19 21.03 1.92 3.84
N ALA A 20 20.36 2.46 4.86
CA ALA A 20 19.95 1.68 6.04
C ALA A 20 18.97 0.56 5.68
N ILE A 21 18.04 0.82 4.74
CA ILE A 21 17.12 -0.20 4.23
C ILE A 21 17.88 -1.25 3.43
N VAL A 22 18.77 -0.84 2.52
CA VAL A 22 19.60 -1.78 1.74
C VAL A 22 20.43 -2.66 2.66
N HIS A 23 21.06 -2.09 3.68
CA HIS A 23 21.82 -2.86 4.67
C HIS A 23 20.92 -3.84 5.43
N CYS A 24 19.71 -3.43 5.82
CA CYS A 24 18.75 -4.31 6.47
C CYS A 24 18.38 -5.51 5.57
N LEU A 25 18.09 -5.26 4.29
CA LEU A 25 17.79 -6.32 3.32
C LEU A 25 18.97 -7.27 3.15
N GLN A 26 20.21 -6.75 3.10
CA GLN A 26 21.41 -7.58 3.04
C GLN A 26 21.57 -8.47 4.28
N GLN A 27 21.28 -7.94 5.47
CA GLN A 27 21.32 -8.74 6.70
C GLN A 27 20.27 -9.85 6.69
N ILE A 28 19.04 -9.56 6.23
CA ILE A 28 17.99 -10.57 6.08
C ILE A 28 18.43 -11.66 5.09
N MET A 29 19.01 -11.28 3.95
CA MET A 29 19.51 -12.23 2.96
C MET A 29 20.56 -13.17 3.55
N VAL A 30 21.50 -12.64 4.34
CA VAL A 30 22.54 -13.44 4.99
C VAL A 30 21.96 -14.34 6.08
N ASN A 31 21.07 -13.82 6.92
CA ASN A 31 20.51 -14.56 8.06
C ASN A 31 19.61 -15.72 7.63
N GLU A 32 18.80 -15.50 6.60
CA GLU A 32 17.82 -16.48 6.10
C GLU A 32 18.37 -17.30 4.93
N ASN A 33 19.64 -17.11 4.55
CA ASN A 33 20.27 -17.73 3.38
C ASN A 33 19.50 -17.53 2.07
N LEU A 34 18.91 -16.33 1.89
CA LEU A 34 18.12 -15.99 0.72
C LEU A 34 18.99 -15.41 -0.38
N THR A 35 18.74 -15.86 -1.61
CA THR A 35 19.24 -15.19 -2.81
C THR A 35 18.49 -13.86 -3.03
N PRO A 36 19.08 -12.91 -3.79
CA PRO A 36 18.38 -11.67 -4.13
C PRO A 36 17.03 -11.93 -4.82
N ALA A 37 16.93 -12.97 -5.65
CA ALA A 37 15.71 -13.32 -6.36
C ALA A 37 14.61 -13.82 -5.41
N GLU A 38 14.96 -14.66 -4.43
CA GLU A 38 14.01 -15.14 -3.43
C GLU A 38 13.50 -14.02 -2.53
N LEU A 39 14.36 -13.09 -2.11
CA LEU A 39 13.96 -11.92 -1.34
C LEU A 39 12.95 -11.06 -2.12
N VAL A 40 13.14 -10.88 -3.43
CA VAL A 40 12.18 -10.19 -4.29
C VAL A 40 10.86 -10.96 -4.32
N GLY A 41 10.89 -12.28 -4.49
CA GLY A 41 9.68 -13.12 -4.44
C GLY A 41 8.93 -13.01 -3.10
N CYS A 42 9.65 -12.95 -1.96
CA CYS A 42 9.05 -12.71 -0.65
C CYS A 42 8.36 -11.35 -0.57
N ALA A 43 8.97 -10.30 -1.12
CA ALA A 43 8.38 -8.96 -1.15
C ALA A 43 7.11 -8.90 -2.01
N GLU A 44 7.06 -9.64 -3.11
CA GLU A 44 5.87 -9.77 -3.96
C GLU A 44 4.71 -10.43 -3.22
N ILE A 45 4.97 -11.52 -2.50
CA ILE A 45 3.96 -12.20 -1.68
C ILE A 45 3.40 -11.26 -0.61
N VAL A 46 4.26 -10.48 0.06
CA VAL A 46 3.84 -9.48 1.06
C VAL A 46 2.97 -8.40 0.43
N ARG A 47 3.36 -7.87 -0.75
CA ARG A 47 2.57 -6.89 -1.50
C ARG A 47 1.19 -7.44 -1.87
N ASP A 48 1.13 -8.67 -2.36
CA ASP A 48 -0.12 -9.29 -2.82
C ASP A 48 -1.06 -9.56 -1.63
N ASN A 49 -0.50 -9.98 -0.49
CA ASN A 49 -1.25 -10.14 0.76
C ASN A 49 -1.80 -8.81 1.28
N TYR A 50 -1.00 -7.74 1.20
CA TYR A 50 -1.45 -6.39 1.54
C TYR A 50 -2.61 -5.99 0.64
N GLY A 51 -2.49 -6.13 -0.68
CA GLY A 51 -3.55 -5.82 -1.65
C GLY A 51 -4.85 -6.59 -1.38
N ARG A 52 -4.77 -7.89 -1.12
CA ARG A 52 -5.96 -8.72 -0.78
C ARG A 52 -6.59 -8.32 0.55
N LEU A 53 -5.81 -7.89 1.53
CA LEU A 53 -6.34 -7.37 2.79
C LEU A 53 -7.20 -6.12 2.55
N TYR A 54 -6.77 -5.19 1.68
CA TYR A 54 -7.57 -4.01 1.32
C TYR A 54 -8.82 -4.36 0.51
N ASP A 55 -8.75 -5.39 -0.35
CA ASP A 55 -9.88 -5.84 -1.15
C ASP A 55 -10.97 -6.50 -0.27
N ILE A 56 -10.57 -7.24 0.77
CA ILE A 56 -11.49 -7.82 1.78
C ILE A 56 -12.03 -6.73 2.74
N SER A 57 -11.21 -5.73 3.08
CA SER A 57 -11.61 -4.63 3.98
C SER A 57 -12.56 -3.63 3.32
N ASN A 58 -12.60 -3.63 1.99
CA ASN A 58 -13.53 -2.84 1.20
C ASN A 58 -14.38 -3.79 0.34
N PRO A 59 -15.29 -4.57 0.95
CA PRO A 59 -16.26 -5.31 0.17
C PRO A 59 -17.02 -4.25 -0.62
N LYS A 60 -16.83 -4.24 -1.95
CA LYS A 60 -17.74 -3.51 -2.83
C LYS A 60 -19.13 -4.03 -2.48
N ILE A 61 -19.86 -3.26 -1.69
CA ILE A 61 -21.30 -3.42 -1.53
C ILE A 61 -21.84 -3.01 -2.89
N GLU A 62 -21.76 -3.94 -3.85
CA GLU A 62 -22.64 -3.97 -4.99
C GLU A 62 -24.01 -4.17 -4.36
N ALA A 63 -24.61 -3.06 -3.92
CA ALA A 63 -25.97 -3.02 -3.46
C ALA A 63 -26.77 -3.57 -4.63
N PHE A 64 -27.23 -4.82 -4.50
CA PHE A 64 -28.20 -5.40 -5.41
C PHE A 64 -29.38 -4.44 -5.44
N ALA A 65 -29.39 -3.54 -6.42
CA ALA A 65 -30.50 -2.66 -6.66
C ALA A 65 -31.64 -3.59 -7.06
N PRO A 66 -32.72 -3.73 -6.26
CA PRO A 66 -33.85 -4.52 -6.69
C PRO A 66 -34.34 -3.91 -8.00
N ALA A 67 -34.50 -4.74 -9.03
CA ALA A 67 -34.97 -4.31 -10.33
C ALA A 67 -36.22 -3.46 -10.10
N LYS A 68 -36.15 -2.17 -10.44
CA LYS A 68 -37.25 -1.22 -10.28
C LYS A 68 -38.43 -1.76 -11.10
N GLY A 69 -39.37 -2.41 -10.42
CA GLY A 69 -40.66 -2.74 -11.00
C GLY A 69 -41.37 -1.45 -11.47
N PRO A 70 -42.31 -1.55 -12.41
CA PRO A 70 -42.94 -0.38 -13.00
C PRO A 70 -43.57 0.53 -11.93
N ILE A 71 -43.09 1.77 -11.88
CA ILE A 71 -43.59 2.81 -10.97
C ILE A 71 -44.98 3.21 -11.46
N ILE A 72 -46.04 2.73 -10.80
CA ILE A 72 -47.42 3.17 -11.06
C ILE A 72 -47.60 4.52 -10.34
N PRO A 73 -47.84 5.63 -11.06
CA PRO A 73 -48.07 6.93 -10.43
C PRO A 73 -49.42 6.95 -9.71
N PRO A 74 -49.54 7.64 -8.56
CA PRO A 74 -50.78 7.69 -7.80
C PRO A 74 -51.87 8.49 -8.53
N PRO A 75 -53.16 8.16 -8.34
CA PRO A 75 -54.26 8.82 -9.04
C PRO A 75 -54.39 10.29 -8.61
N ARG A 76 -54.51 11.20 -9.58
CA ARG A 76 -54.79 12.62 -9.30
C ARG A 76 -56.25 12.76 -8.87
N ARG A 77 -56.49 13.35 -7.70
CA ARG A 77 -57.83 13.68 -7.19
C ARG A 77 -58.41 14.88 -7.96
N PRO A 78 -59.73 14.94 -8.20
CA PRO A 78 -60.41 16.11 -8.79
C PRO A 78 -60.41 17.32 -7.86
#